data_AF-X0ZA11-F1
#
_entry.id   AF-X0ZA11-F1
#
_cell.length_a   1.000
_cell.length_b   1.000
_cell.length_c   1.000
_cell.angle_alpha   90.00
_cell.angle_beta   90.00
_cell.angle_gamma   90.00
#
_symmetry.space_group_name_H-M   'P 1'
#
loop_
_entity.id
_entity.type
_entity.pdbx_description
1 polymer ?
#
loop_
_entity_poly.entity_id
_entity_poly.type
_entity_poly.pdbx_seq_one_letter_code
_entity_poly.pdbx_strand_id
1 'polypeptide(L)'
;MKGKISYIKSEQRKIARLITKKFRKYYLTGGTALSFYFDHRFSQDLDFFTQDYRKEDPDLIMSFVSKGSGFDFKLEACQDDPKLIPMRVYSLGLKRRCVLKIDFVQDFEKNIKRIKNGLHSLEDVYYRKISAGIGTAKKQDTTGRIIHAGRQSVKDLFDLYYLSKHHRALSEFFFEYFPYGKAEALIAWYRGFNRMRLKIELLDLVPKVDTAKVITYLDGEILKKMPERLL
;
A
#
# COMPACT_ATOMS: atom_id res chain seq x y z
N MET A 1 6.78 18.23 15.35
CA MET A 1 6.42 17.26 14.28
C MET A 1 5.04 17.49 13.63
N LYS A 2 3.96 17.77 14.39
CA LYS A 2 2.58 17.92 13.83
C LYS A 2 2.48 18.91 12.64
N GLY A 3 3.11 20.08 12.74
CA GLY A 3 3.11 21.08 11.65
C GLY A 3 3.85 20.64 10.38
N LYS A 4 4.84 19.74 10.49
CA LYS A 4 5.58 19.17 9.34
C LYS A 4 4.71 18.13 8.63
N ILE A 5 4.05 17.25 9.39
CA ILE A 5 3.14 16.22 8.87
C ILE A 5 1.95 16.85 8.13
N SER A 6 1.31 17.85 8.74
CA SER A 6 0.18 18.56 8.12
C SER A 6 0.60 19.24 6.80
N TYR A 7 1.78 19.86 6.76
CA TYR A 7 2.33 20.44 5.54
C TYR A 7 2.54 19.40 4.44
N ILE A 8 3.20 18.26 4.76
CA ILE A 8 3.41 17.18 3.79
C ILE A 8 2.08 16.64 3.27
N LYS A 9 1.08 16.41 4.14
CA LYS A 9 -0.26 15.95 3.72
C LYS A 9 -0.92 16.92 2.73
N SER A 10 -0.75 18.23 2.95
CA SER A 10 -1.28 19.26 2.05
C SER A 10 -0.61 19.20 0.68
N GLU A 11 0.71 19.12 0.63
CA GLU A 11 1.46 19.04 -0.63
C GLU A 11 1.20 17.71 -1.36
N GLN A 12 1.09 16.59 -0.65
CA GLN A 12 0.69 15.30 -1.21
C GLN A 12 -0.64 15.39 -1.95
N ARG A 13 -1.67 15.98 -1.33
CA ARG A 13 -2.99 16.15 -1.98
C ARG A 13 -2.91 17.06 -3.20
N LYS A 14 -2.12 18.15 -3.13
CA LYS A 14 -1.93 19.07 -4.26
C LYS A 14 -1.25 18.39 -5.44
N ILE A 15 -0.14 17.70 -5.20
CA ILE A 15 0.65 17.01 -6.22
C ILE A 15 -0.13 15.83 -6.79
N ALA A 16 -0.80 15.04 -5.97
CA ALA A 16 -1.64 13.94 -6.45
C ALA A 16 -2.74 14.43 -7.40
N ARG A 17 -3.45 15.51 -7.03
CA ARG A 17 -4.46 16.12 -7.91
C ARG A 17 -3.85 16.68 -9.20
N LEU A 18 -2.66 17.28 -9.12
CA LEU A 18 -1.97 17.83 -10.28
C LEU A 18 -1.63 16.71 -11.29
N ILE A 19 -1.06 15.61 -10.81
CA ILE A 19 -0.71 14.44 -11.63
C ILE A 19 -1.97 13.82 -12.21
N THR A 20 -2.93 13.43 -11.37
CA THR A 20 -4.08 12.63 -11.82
C THR A 20 -5.07 13.40 -12.71
N LYS A 21 -5.10 14.74 -12.62
CA LYS A 21 -5.90 15.57 -13.52
C LYS A 21 -5.34 15.59 -14.94
N LYS A 22 -4.02 15.64 -15.10
CA LYS A 22 -3.34 15.73 -16.41
C LYS A 22 -3.03 14.34 -16.98
N PHE A 23 -2.54 13.42 -16.17
CA PHE A 23 -2.10 12.09 -16.54
C PHE A 23 -3.10 11.04 -16.06
N ARG A 24 -4.28 11.02 -16.69
CA ARG A 24 -5.45 10.22 -16.24
C ARG A 24 -5.23 8.71 -16.21
N LYS A 25 -4.17 8.20 -16.86
CA LYS A 25 -3.77 6.79 -16.84
C LYS A 25 -3.08 6.38 -15.53
N TYR A 26 -2.51 7.36 -14.82
CA TYR A 26 -1.87 7.15 -13.54
C TYR A 26 -2.86 7.38 -12.40
N TYR A 27 -2.79 6.51 -11.39
CA TYR A 27 -3.65 6.56 -10.23
C TYR A 27 -2.88 6.28 -8.95
N LEU A 28 -3.26 6.99 -7.89
CA LEU A 28 -2.68 6.83 -6.57
C LEU A 28 -3.22 5.55 -5.91
N THR A 29 -2.31 4.75 -5.37
CA THR A 29 -2.61 3.49 -4.67
C THR A 29 -1.97 3.43 -3.29
N GLY A 30 -2.01 2.25 -2.67
CA GLY A 30 -1.22 1.92 -1.49
C GLY A 30 -1.67 2.64 -0.22
N GLY A 31 -0.72 2.84 0.69
CA GLY A 31 -1.00 3.40 2.02
C GLY A 31 -1.47 4.85 1.97
N THR A 32 -0.99 5.63 0.98
CA THR A 32 -1.32 7.05 0.89
C THR A 32 -2.68 7.28 0.25
N ALA A 33 -3.06 6.48 -0.76
CA ALA A 33 -4.45 6.45 -1.23
C ALA A 33 -5.41 6.10 -0.10
N LEU A 34 -5.09 5.08 0.70
CA LEU A 34 -5.92 4.70 1.86
C LEU A 34 -6.01 5.83 2.90
N SER A 35 -4.91 6.54 3.16
CA SER A 35 -4.92 7.71 4.05
C SER A 35 -5.78 8.86 3.53
N PHE A 36 -5.96 8.98 2.21
CA PHE A 36 -6.86 10.00 1.65
C PHE A 36 -8.33 9.67 1.91
N TYR A 37 -8.69 8.38 2.00
CA TYR A 37 -10.03 7.94 2.37
C TYR A 37 -10.31 8.09 3.87
N PHE A 38 -9.37 7.67 4.72
CA PHE A 38 -9.66 7.48 6.15
C PHE A 38 -8.87 8.37 7.12
N ASP A 39 -7.78 8.99 6.67
CA ASP A 39 -6.79 9.64 7.54
C ASP A 39 -6.32 8.77 8.73
N HIS A 40 -6.36 7.45 8.57
CA HIS A 40 -6.19 6.46 9.64
C HIS A 40 -4.76 6.35 10.16
N ARG A 41 -3.77 6.68 9.32
CA ARG A 41 -2.36 6.88 9.70
C ARG A 41 -1.65 7.80 8.72
N PHE A 42 -0.50 8.32 9.11
CA PHE A 42 0.36 9.03 8.17
C PHE A 42 1.06 8.04 7.21
N SER A 43 1.08 8.39 5.93
CA SER A 43 1.80 7.67 4.88
C SER A 43 2.56 8.70 4.05
N GLN A 44 3.87 8.54 3.96
CA GLN A 44 4.75 9.60 3.45
C GLN A 44 4.90 9.58 1.92
N ASP A 45 4.88 8.40 1.31
CA ASP A 45 5.22 8.23 -0.11
C ASP A 45 3.99 8.36 -1.02
N LEU A 46 4.13 8.80 -2.26
CA LEU A 46 3.06 8.74 -3.26
C LEU A 46 3.36 7.62 -4.26
N ASP A 47 2.54 6.57 -4.24
CA ASP A 47 2.65 5.44 -5.16
C ASP A 47 1.65 5.62 -6.31
N PHE A 48 2.15 5.99 -7.50
CA PHE A 48 1.35 6.09 -8.73
C PHE A 48 1.55 4.85 -9.59
N PHE A 49 0.43 4.19 -9.89
CA PHE A 49 0.40 2.97 -10.68
C PHE A 49 -0.30 3.26 -12.01
N THR A 50 0.05 2.51 -13.05
CA THR A 50 -0.63 2.54 -14.36
C THR A 50 -0.56 1.17 -15.02
N GLN A 51 -1.63 0.78 -15.71
CA GLN A 51 -1.64 -0.46 -16.51
C GLN A 51 -1.07 -0.24 -17.92
N ASP A 52 -0.93 1.02 -18.35
CA ASP A 52 -0.36 1.43 -19.63
C ASP A 52 0.91 2.24 -19.34
N TYR A 53 1.95 1.54 -18.86
CA TYR A 53 3.20 2.14 -18.45
C TYR A 53 4.09 2.42 -19.67
N ARG A 54 4.62 3.64 -19.75
CA ARG A 54 5.62 4.04 -20.74
C ARG A 54 6.84 4.58 -20.01
N LYS A 55 8.03 4.21 -20.46
CA LYS A 55 9.28 4.50 -19.74
C LYS A 55 9.55 6.00 -19.62
N GLU A 56 9.03 6.80 -20.56
CA GLU A 56 9.23 8.24 -20.64
C GLU A 56 8.21 9.03 -19.79
N ASP A 57 7.06 8.43 -19.47
CA ASP A 57 5.98 9.10 -18.77
C ASP A 57 6.40 9.63 -17.39
N PRO A 58 7.13 8.89 -16.52
CA PRO A 58 7.51 9.42 -15.21
C PRO A 58 8.36 10.70 -15.29
N ASP A 59 9.30 10.81 -16.23
CA ASP A 59 10.11 12.03 -16.43
C ASP A 59 9.24 13.21 -16.90
N LEU A 60 8.30 12.94 -17.82
CA LEU A 60 7.35 13.94 -18.31
C LEU A 60 6.43 14.43 -17.18
N ILE A 61 5.94 13.50 -16.34
CA ILE A 61 5.11 13.81 -15.18
C ILE A 61 5.90 14.66 -14.19
N MET A 62 7.13 14.27 -13.85
CA MET A 62 7.94 14.99 -12.88
C MET A 62 8.34 16.38 -13.38
N SER A 63 8.65 16.51 -14.67
CA SER A 63 8.88 17.82 -15.32
C SER A 63 7.65 18.72 -15.24
N PHE A 64 6.45 18.17 -15.44
CA PHE A 64 5.18 18.89 -15.29
C PHE A 64 4.91 19.29 -13.83
N VAL A 65 5.15 18.37 -12.88
CA VAL A 65 5.00 18.62 -11.44
C VAL A 65 5.94 19.72 -10.98
N SER A 66 7.21 19.70 -11.41
CA SER A 66 8.19 20.72 -11.08
C SER A 66 7.74 22.10 -11.56
N LYS A 67 7.35 22.23 -12.83
CA LYS A 67 6.81 23.48 -13.39
C LYS A 67 5.54 23.97 -12.66
N GLY A 68 4.64 23.06 -12.30
CA GLY A 68 3.36 23.40 -11.64
C GLY A 68 3.45 23.65 -10.13
N SER A 69 4.49 23.14 -9.46
CA SER A 69 4.67 23.26 -8.01
C SER A 69 5.77 24.25 -7.61
N GLY A 70 6.74 24.49 -8.49
CA GLY A 70 7.97 25.24 -8.20
C GLY A 70 8.97 24.45 -7.35
N PHE A 71 8.83 23.12 -7.27
CA PHE A 71 9.76 22.26 -6.54
C PHE A 71 10.70 21.51 -7.48
N ASP A 72 11.95 21.37 -7.04
CA ASP A 72 12.95 20.57 -7.74
C ASP A 72 12.80 19.10 -7.37
N PHE A 73 13.06 18.22 -8.34
CA PHE A 73 13.05 16.79 -8.15
C PHE A 73 14.39 16.16 -8.53
N LYS A 74 14.64 14.99 -7.96
CA LYS A 74 15.78 14.15 -8.29
C LYS A 74 15.30 12.72 -8.53
N LEU A 75 15.84 12.07 -9.56
CA LEU A 75 15.67 10.63 -9.76
C LEU A 75 16.55 9.89 -8.73
N GLU A 76 15.93 9.05 -7.90
CA GLU A 76 16.64 8.27 -6.87
C GLU A 76 16.86 6.82 -7.28
N ALA A 77 15.93 6.23 -8.05
CA ALA A 77 16.08 4.88 -8.57
C ALA A 77 15.30 4.67 -9.87
N CYS A 78 15.82 3.79 -10.73
CA CYS A 78 15.17 3.31 -11.93
C CYS A 78 15.31 1.78 -12.01
N GLN A 79 14.24 1.11 -12.44
CA GLN A 79 14.23 -0.32 -12.72
C GLN A 79 13.70 -0.53 -14.14
N ASP A 80 14.59 -0.94 -15.04
CA ASP A 80 14.31 -1.14 -16.46
C ASP A 80 14.57 -2.58 -16.94
N ASP A 81 14.95 -3.50 -16.04
CA ASP A 81 15.15 -4.92 -16.38
C ASP A 81 13.81 -5.50 -16.85
N PRO A 82 13.74 -6.10 -18.06
CA PRO A 82 12.52 -6.71 -18.57
C PRO A 82 11.98 -7.88 -17.73
N LYS A 83 12.79 -8.45 -16.82
CA LYS A 83 12.38 -9.52 -15.89
C LYS A 83 11.75 -8.97 -14.61
N LEU A 84 11.86 -7.68 -14.35
CA LEU A 84 11.35 -7.02 -13.15
C LEU A 84 10.24 -6.05 -13.52
N ILE A 85 9.45 -5.65 -12.51
CA ILE A 85 8.39 -4.65 -12.69
C ILE A 85 9.05 -3.30 -12.96
N PRO A 86 8.77 -2.65 -14.10
CA PRO A 86 9.29 -1.32 -14.39
C PRO A 86 8.84 -0.32 -13.34
N MET A 87 9.79 0.43 -12.81
CA MET A 87 9.49 1.50 -11.86
C MET A 87 10.52 2.63 -11.92
N ARG A 88 10.06 3.83 -11.54
CA ARG A 88 10.91 4.99 -11.32
C ARG A 88 10.55 5.66 -10.02
N VAL A 89 11.58 6.04 -9.27
CA VAL A 89 11.45 6.64 -7.95
C VAL A 89 12.10 8.00 -7.96
N TYR A 90 11.33 9.01 -7.55
CA TYR A 90 11.79 10.39 -7.44
C TYR A 90 11.67 10.88 -6.01
N SER A 91 12.56 11.81 -5.65
CA SER A 91 12.43 12.64 -4.48
C SER A 91 12.11 14.08 -4.92
N LEU A 92 11.14 14.70 -4.26
CA LEU A 92 10.74 16.08 -4.48
C LEU A 92 11.11 16.91 -3.25
N GLY A 93 11.96 17.93 -3.46
CA GLY A 93 12.39 18.85 -2.41
C GLY A 93 11.29 19.85 -2.07
N LEU A 94 10.56 19.59 -0.99
CA LEU A 94 9.52 20.50 -0.50
C LEU A 94 10.11 21.58 0.42
N LYS A 95 9.31 22.61 0.71
CA LYS A 95 9.67 23.61 1.73
C LYS A 95 9.88 22.97 3.10
N ARG A 96 10.52 23.71 4.01
CA ARG A 96 10.79 23.28 5.40
C ARG A 96 11.69 22.04 5.50
N ARG A 97 12.61 21.86 4.52
CA ARG A 97 13.52 20.70 4.44
C ARG A 97 12.73 19.39 4.55
N CYS A 98 11.61 19.30 3.84
CA CYS A 98 10.82 18.09 3.71
C CYS A 98 11.12 17.46 2.35
N VAL A 99 11.09 16.14 2.29
CA VAL A 99 11.24 15.41 1.04
C VAL A 99 10.00 14.54 0.86
N LEU A 100 9.42 14.60 -0.34
CA LEU A 100 8.31 13.75 -0.74
C LEU A 100 8.81 12.75 -1.77
N LYS A 101 8.69 11.46 -1.45
CA LYS A 101 9.01 10.38 -2.37
C LYS A 101 7.82 10.11 -3.27
N ILE A 102 8.07 9.93 -4.56
CA ILE A 102 7.05 9.63 -5.57
C ILE A 102 7.54 8.45 -6.39
N ASP A 103 6.76 7.37 -6.37
CA ASP A 103 7.04 6.13 -7.07
C ASP A 103 6.06 6.01 -8.25
N PHE A 104 6.57 5.71 -9.44
CA PHE A 104 5.78 5.35 -10.61
C PHE A 104 6.05 3.89 -10.93
N VAL A 105 5.02 3.06 -10.95
CA VAL A 105 5.14 1.60 -11.09
C VAL A 105 4.18 1.09 -12.15
N GLN A 106 4.64 0.15 -12.98
CA GLN A 106 3.74 -0.60 -13.86
C GLN A 106 2.86 -1.54 -13.04
N ASP A 107 1.55 -1.41 -13.22
CA ASP A 107 0.56 -2.29 -12.60
C ASP A 107 0.13 -3.38 -13.57
N PHE A 108 0.47 -4.61 -13.21
CA PHE A 108 0.07 -5.81 -13.96
C PHE A 108 -1.24 -6.41 -13.43
N GLU A 109 -1.68 -6.00 -12.25
CA GLU A 109 -2.92 -6.49 -11.67
C GLU A 109 -4.12 -5.78 -12.32
N LYS A 110 -5.17 -6.53 -12.64
CA LYS A 110 -6.39 -5.94 -13.18
C LYS A 110 -7.15 -5.19 -12.09
N ASN A 111 -7.54 -3.96 -12.38
CA ASN A 111 -8.38 -3.19 -11.46
C ASN A 111 -9.75 -3.85 -11.28
N ILE A 112 -10.15 -4.03 -10.02
CA ILE A 112 -11.45 -4.58 -9.61
C ILE A 112 -12.55 -3.56 -9.93
N LYS A 113 -12.31 -2.29 -9.63
CA LYS A 113 -13.24 -1.20 -9.91
C LYS A 113 -12.61 -0.18 -10.86
N ARG A 114 -13.45 0.59 -11.52
CA ARG A 114 -13.00 1.72 -12.34
C ARG A 114 -12.36 2.79 -11.44
N ILE A 115 -11.19 3.28 -11.86
CA ILE A 115 -10.49 4.41 -11.22
C ILE A 115 -11.39 5.65 -11.23
N LYS A 116 -11.56 6.27 -10.05
CA LYS A 116 -12.29 7.53 -9.87
C LYS A 116 -11.34 8.57 -9.29
N ASN A 117 -11.33 9.77 -9.88
CA ASN A 117 -10.49 10.91 -9.46
C ASN A 117 -8.99 10.58 -9.36
N GLY A 118 -8.52 9.58 -10.11
CA GLY A 118 -7.14 9.11 -10.07
C GLY A 118 -6.73 8.44 -8.76
N LEU A 119 -7.68 7.88 -8.01
CA LEU A 119 -7.40 7.02 -6.86
C LEU A 119 -7.92 5.61 -7.15
N HIS A 120 -7.19 4.61 -6.65
CA HIS A 120 -7.74 3.27 -6.52
C HIS A 120 -8.97 3.25 -5.62
N SER A 121 -9.89 2.33 -5.92
CA SER A 121 -11.00 2.02 -5.03
C SER A 121 -10.49 1.38 -3.72
N LEU A 122 -11.34 1.34 -2.70
CA LEU A 122 -10.99 0.65 -1.46
C LEU A 122 -10.78 -0.84 -1.71
N GLU A 123 -11.56 -1.45 -2.60
CA GLU A 123 -11.44 -2.84 -3.02
C GLU A 123 -10.09 -3.12 -3.70
N ASP A 124 -9.66 -2.23 -4.61
CA ASP A 124 -8.37 -2.33 -5.29
C ASP A 124 -7.19 -2.23 -4.33
N VAL A 125 -7.27 -1.30 -3.37
CA VAL A 125 -6.24 -1.16 -2.31
C VAL A 125 -6.24 -2.39 -1.41
N TYR A 126 -7.41 -2.88 -1.02
CA TYR A 126 -7.56 -4.02 -0.13
C TYR A 126 -7.01 -5.30 -0.73
N TYR A 127 -7.38 -5.58 -1.99
CA TYR A 127 -6.84 -6.71 -2.75
C TYR A 127 -5.32 -6.64 -2.83
N ARG A 128 -4.75 -5.49 -3.24
CA ARG A 128 -3.29 -5.33 -3.37
C ARG A 128 -2.56 -5.45 -2.04
N LYS A 129 -3.17 -5.06 -0.91
CA LYS A 129 -2.60 -5.25 0.43
C LYS A 129 -2.52 -6.73 0.81
N ILE A 130 -3.58 -7.49 0.56
CA ILE A 130 -3.59 -8.94 0.80
C ILE A 130 -2.57 -9.61 -0.12
N SER A 131 -2.59 -9.30 -1.43
CA SER A 131 -1.65 -9.85 -2.42
C SER A 131 -0.19 -9.57 -2.07
N ALA A 132 0.13 -8.35 -1.63
CA ALA A 132 1.49 -8.00 -1.19
C ALA A 132 1.89 -8.75 0.10
N GLY A 133 0.96 -8.96 1.02
CA GLY A 133 1.18 -9.68 2.27
C GLY A 133 1.44 -11.18 2.04
N ILE A 134 0.59 -11.84 1.25
CA ILE A 134 0.75 -13.28 0.97
C ILE A 134 1.87 -13.56 -0.05
N GLY A 135 2.20 -12.59 -0.89
CA GLY A 135 3.20 -12.74 -1.95
C GLY A 135 2.80 -13.76 -3.02
N THR A 136 3.64 -13.86 -4.05
CA THR A 136 3.45 -14.77 -5.19
C THR A 136 4.40 -15.97 -5.16
N ALA A 137 5.51 -15.88 -4.42
CA ALA A 137 6.53 -16.93 -4.36
C ALA A 137 6.43 -17.76 -3.06
N LYS A 138 6.56 -19.08 -3.20
CA LYS A 138 6.76 -20.03 -2.10
C LYS A 138 8.26 -20.10 -1.81
N LYS A 139 8.70 -19.72 -0.60
CA LYS A 139 10.07 -19.95 -0.11
C LYS A 139 10.05 -21.15 0.83
N GLN A 140 11.07 -21.99 0.77
CA GLN A 140 11.23 -23.08 1.74
C GLN A 140 12.20 -22.61 2.84
N ASP A 141 11.84 -22.80 4.11
CA ASP A 141 12.76 -22.53 5.21
C ASP A 141 13.78 -23.66 5.40
N THR A 142 14.75 -23.45 6.29
CA THR A 142 15.82 -24.41 6.61
C THR A 142 15.31 -25.73 7.20
N THR A 143 14.04 -25.80 7.60
CA THR A 143 13.38 -27.01 8.11
C THR A 143 12.46 -27.67 7.07
N GLY A 144 12.46 -27.16 5.83
CA GLY A 144 11.65 -27.70 4.74
C GLY A 144 10.22 -27.16 4.67
N ARG A 145 9.80 -26.22 5.54
CA ARG A 145 8.45 -25.65 5.52
C ARG A 145 8.31 -24.60 4.44
N ILE A 146 7.19 -24.64 3.72
CA ILE A 146 6.85 -23.63 2.73
C ILE A 146 6.36 -22.37 3.44
N ILE A 147 7.18 -21.32 3.45
CA ILE A 147 6.84 -19.96 3.86
C ILE A 147 6.46 -19.16 2.62
N HIS A 148 5.30 -18.52 2.66
CA HIS A 148 4.90 -17.58 1.63
C HIS A 148 5.77 -16.32 1.71
N ALA A 149 6.50 -16.00 0.63
CA ALA A 149 7.52 -14.96 0.57
C ALA A 149 6.95 -13.54 0.37
N GLY A 150 5.79 -13.28 0.96
CA GLY A 150 5.18 -11.96 0.91
C GLY A 150 5.78 -10.98 1.93
N ARG A 151 5.38 -9.72 1.81
CA ARG A 151 5.89 -8.62 2.62
C ARG A 151 5.31 -8.69 4.04
N GLN A 152 6.15 -8.92 5.05
CA GLN A 152 5.76 -8.79 6.45
C GLN A 152 5.97 -7.36 6.94
N SER A 153 4.91 -6.54 6.88
CA SER A 153 4.98 -5.13 7.29
C SER A 153 3.76 -4.75 8.12
N VAL A 154 4.01 -4.15 9.28
CA VAL A 154 2.97 -3.71 10.21
C VAL A 154 2.06 -2.64 9.60
N LYS A 155 2.57 -1.86 8.63
CA LYS A 155 1.75 -0.94 7.84
C LYS A 155 0.63 -1.67 7.09
N ASP A 156 0.94 -2.82 6.49
CA ASP A 156 -0.04 -3.61 5.72
C ASP A 156 -1.03 -4.29 6.66
N LEU A 157 -0.56 -4.84 7.79
CA LEU A 157 -1.44 -5.39 8.83
C LEU A 157 -2.43 -4.35 9.38
N PHE A 158 -1.95 -3.15 9.70
CA PHE A 158 -2.82 -2.08 10.18
C PHE A 158 -3.80 -1.59 9.10
N ASP A 159 -3.35 -1.48 7.85
CA ASP A 159 -4.21 -1.12 6.73
C ASP A 159 -5.32 -2.19 6.52
N LEU A 160 -4.99 -3.48 6.60
CA LEU A 160 -5.98 -4.58 6.54
C LEU A 160 -6.97 -4.53 7.71
N TYR A 161 -6.51 -4.28 8.93
CA TYR A 161 -7.40 -4.07 10.08
C TYR A 161 -8.40 -2.95 9.80
N TYR A 162 -7.92 -1.81 9.30
CA TYR A 162 -8.76 -0.63 9.10
C TYR A 162 -9.76 -0.84 7.96
N LEU A 163 -9.33 -1.41 6.84
CA LEU A 163 -10.19 -1.81 5.73
C LEU A 163 -11.24 -2.83 6.17
N SER A 164 -10.82 -3.81 6.97
CA SER A 164 -11.72 -4.83 7.50
C SER A 164 -12.82 -4.23 8.36
N LYS A 165 -12.45 -3.28 9.23
CA LYS A 165 -13.36 -2.69 10.20
C LYS A 165 -14.30 -1.64 9.62
N HIS A 166 -13.86 -0.90 8.61
CA HIS A 166 -14.57 0.30 8.12
C HIS A 166 -15.10 0.19 6.69
N HIS A 167 -14.67 -0.81 5.91
CA HIS A 167 -15.15 -1.01 4.56
C HIS A 167 -15.84 -2.37 4.39
N ARG A 168 -15.13 -3.47 4.65
CA ARG A 168 -15.68 -4.83 4.52
C ARG A 168 -14.88 -5.85 5.30
N ALA A 169 -15.55 -6.76 6.02
CA ALA A 169 -14.91 -7.83 6.79
C ALA A 169 -13.86 -8.59 5.96
N LEU A 170 -12.73 -8.90 6.58
CA LEU A 170 -11.56 -9.46 5.90
C LEU A 170 -11.83 -10.87 5.42
N SER A 171 -12.46 -11.70 6.26
CA SER A 171 -12.81 -13.07 5.85
C SER A 171 -13.76 -13.06 4.64
N GLU A 172 -14.74 -12.15 4.62
CA GLU A 172 -15.70 -12.05 3.51
C GLU A 172 -15.06 -11.52 2.24
N PHE A 173 -14.29 -10.43 2.34
CA PHE A 173 -13.57 -9.87 1.20
C PHE A 173 -12.59 -10.90 0.63
N PHE A 174 -11.88 -11.63 1.49
CA PHE A 174 -10.92 -12.63 1.05
C PHE A 174 -11.58 -13.69 0.16
N PHE A 175 -12.65 -14.34 0.62
CA PHE A 175 -13.28 -15.41 -0.16
C PHE A 175 -14.08 -14.93 -1.37
N GLU A 176 -14.37 -13.63 -1.49
CA GLU A 176 -14.91 -13.06 -2.73
C GLU A 176 -13.84 -12.93 -3.83
N TYR A 177 -12.62 -12.53 -3.47
CA TYR A 177 -11.59 -12.16 -4.46
C TYR A 177 -10.41 -13.13 -4.55
N PHE A 178 -10.24 -14.02 -3.58
CA PHE A 178 -9.12 -14.96 -3.52
C PHE A 178 -9.63 -16.40 -3.45
N PRO A 179 -8.96 -17.33 -4.15
CA PRO A 179 -9.29 -18.74 -4.05
C PRO A 179 -9.03 -19.28 -2.64
N TYR A 180 -9.82 -20.26 -2.22
CA TYR A 180 -9.72 -20.93 -0.92
C TYR A 180 -8.28 -21.40 -0.60
N GLY A 181 -7.56 -21.94 -1.60
CA GLY A 181 -6.18 -22.39 -1.44
C GLY A 181 -5.16 -21.31 -1.06
N LYS A 182 -5.51 -20.02 -1.14
CA LYS A 182 -4.66 -18.91 -0.66
C LYS A 182 -4.93 -18.54 0.81
N ALA A 183 -5.97 -19.07 1.44
CA ALA A 183 -6.30 -18.73 2.83
C ALA A 183 -5.16 -19.11 3.79
N GLU A 184 -4.55 -20.29 3.60
CA GLU A 184 -3.37 -20.72 4.36
C GLU A 184 -2.20 -19.75 4.22
N ALA A 185 -2.02 -19.12 3.07
CA ALA A 185 -0.97 -18.12 2.86
C ALA A 185 -1.20 -16.86 3.71
N LEU A 186 -2.45 -16.40 3.81
CA LEU A 186 -2.81 -15.24 4.64
C LEU A 186 -2.70 -15.57 6.13
N ILE A 187 -3.14 -16.76 6.54
CA ILE A 187 -3.01 -17.26 7.92
C ILE A 187 -1.53 -17.36 8.29
N ALA A 188 -0.70 -17.97 7.43
CA ALA A 188 0.74 -18.10 7.65
C ALA A 188 1.43 -16.73 7.72
N TRP A 189 1.09 -15.80 6.82
CA TRP A 189 1.59 -14.43 6.85
C TRP A 189 1.27 -13.75 8.18
N TYR A 190 0.03 -13.85 8.65
CA TYR A 190 -0.40 -13.24 9.90
C TYR A 190 0.25 -13.87 11.13
N ARG A 191 0.41 -15.20 11.14
CA ARG A 191 1.14 -15.94 12.20
C ARG A 191 2.63 -15.61 12.22
N GLY A 192 3.20 -15.17 11.10
CA GLY A 192 4.60 -14.79 10.99
C GLY A 192 5.00 -13.56 11.81
N PHE A 193 4.03 -12.75 12.27
CA PHE A 193 4.34 -11.59 13.11
C PHE A 193 4.66 -12.00 14.54
N ASN A 194 5.85 -11.61 15.02
CA ASN A 194 6.16 -11.65 16.45
C ASN A 194 5.22 -10.68 17.20
N ARG A 195 4.43 -11.19 18.14
CA ARG A 195 3.35 -10.42 18.80
C ARG A 195 3.86 -9.25 19.65
N MET A 196 5.01 -9.38 20.30
CA MET A 196 5.59 -8.30 21.10
C MET A 196 6.08 -7.18 20.19
N ARG A 197 6.85 -7.52 19.16
CA ARG A 197 7.35 -6.56 18.16
C ARG A 197 6.21 -5.87 17.41
N LEU A 198 5.16 -6.61 17.05
CA LEU A 198 3.96 -6.08 16.41
C LEU A 198 3.30 -4.97 17.24
N LYS A 199 3.16 -5.17 18.56
CA LYS A 199 2.56 -4.15 19.45
C LYS A 199 3.39 -2.86 19.48
N ILE A 200 4.72 -2.99 19.57
CA ILE A 200 5.64 -1.83 19.56
C ILE A 200 5.52 -1.08 18.22
N GLU A 201 5.66 -1.80 17.10
CA GLU A 201 5.59 -1.18 15.77
C GLU A 201 4.21 -0.57 15.46
N LEU A 202 3.11 -1.12 16.00
CA LEU A 202 1.79 -0.50 15.88
C LEU A 202 1.69 0.82 16.65
N LEU A 203 2.24 0.89 17.87
CA LEU A 203 2.27 2.12 18.67
C LEU A 203 3.14 3.21 18.01
N ASP A 204 4.25 2.81 17.39
CA ASP A 204 5.11 3.72 16.61
C ASP A 204 4.40 4.23 15.36
N LEU A 205 3.66 3.34 14.68
CA LEU A 205 2.93 3.68 13.45
C LEU A 205 1.74 4.61 13.71
N VAL A 206 0.96 4.31 14.75
CA VAL A 206 -0.22 5.09 15.15
C VAL A 206 -0.18 5.30 16.66
N PRO A 207 0.37 6.45 17.11
CA PRO A 207 0.42 6.78 18.53
C PRO A 207 -0.99 6.77 19.11
N LYS A 208 -1.17 6.04 20.22
CA LYS A 208 -2.46 5.82 20.92
C LYS A 208 -3.40 4.78 20.28
N VAL A 209 -2.95 3.98 19.32
CA VAL A 209 -3.75 2.84 18.86
C VAL A 209 -3.93 1.82 19.98
N ASP A 210 -5.15 1.30 20.12
CA ASP A 210 -5.42 0.15 20.98
C ASP A 210 -4.93 -1.12 20.27
N THR A 211 -3.69 -1.50 20.56
CA THR A 211 -3.03 -2.66 19.92
C THR A 211 -3.74 -3.97 20.24
N ALA A 212 -4.34 -4.11 21.44
CA ALA A 212 -5.09 -5.29 21.81
C ALA A 212 -6.34 -5.43 20.94
N LYS A 213 -7.10 -4.34 20.79
CA LYS A 213 -8.29 -4.32 19.91
C LYS A 213 -7.95 -4.65 18.45
N VAL A 214 -6.84 -4.13 17.92
CA VAL A 214 -6.38 -4.45 16.56
C VAL A 214 -6.09 -5.93 16.41
N ILE A 215 -5.30 -6.50 17.33
CA ILE A 215 -4.89 -7.91 17.28
C ILE A 215 -6.09 -8.83 17.48
N THR A 216 -6.92 -8.60 18.49
CA THR A 216 -8.11 -9.42 18.77
C THR A 216 -9.07 -9.43 17.59
N TYR A 217 -9.27 -8.28 16.94
CA TYR A 217 -10.12 -8.21 15.75
C TYR A 217 -9.55 -9.05 14.59
N LEU A 218 -8.26 -8.90 14.29
CA LEU A 218 -7.61 -9.67 13.22
C LEU A 218 -7.51 -11.16 13.54
N ASP A 219 -7.32 -11.55 14.81
CA ASP A 219 -7.39 -12.94 15.24
C ASP A 219 -8.79 -13.53 14.95
N GLY A 220 -9.86 -12.76 15.23
CA GLY A 220 -11.23 -13.15 14.91
C GLY A 220 -11.46 -13.33 13.41
N GLU A 221 -10.97 -12.41 12.58
CA GLU A 221 -11.14 -12.51 11.13
C GLU A 221 -10.28 -13.64 10.51
N ILE A 222 -8.99 -13.70 10.85
CA ILE A 222 -8.01 -14.55 10.16
C ILE A 222 -7.88 -15.93 10.80
N LEU A 223 -7.88 -16.02 12.14
CA LEU A 223 -7.61 -17.28 12.84
C LEU A 223 -8.87 -18.04 13.25
N LYS A 224 -10.04 -17.39 13.18
CA LYS A 224 -11.33 -18.03 13.49
C LYS A 224 -12.22 -18.13 12.26
N LYS A 225 -12.69 -17.00 11.71
CA LYS A 225 -13.67 -16.99 10.61
C LYS A 225 -13.14 -17.57 9.31
N MET A 226 -11.85 -17.37 8.99
CA MET A 226 -11.29 -17.95 7.77
C MET A 226 -11.23 -19.48 7.82
N PRO A 227 -10.64 -20.12 8.86
CA PRO A 227 -10.69 -21.58 9.01
C PRO A 227 -12.09 -22.18 9.03
N GLU A 228 -13.05 -21.54 9.70
CA GLU A 228 -14.45 -22.00 9.73
C GLU A 228 -15.09 -22.09 8.33
N ARG A 229 -14.61 -21.29 7.37
CA ARG A 229 -15.09 -21.32 5.98
C ARG A 229 -14.31 -22.29 5.08
N LEU A 230 -13.25 -22.91 5.58
CA LEU A 230 -12.49 -23.93 4.86
C LEU A 230 -13.00 -25.35 5.13
N LEU A 231 -13.83 -25.52 6.16
CA LEU A 231 -14.51 -26.76 6.54
C LEU A 231 -15.85 -26.87 5.81
#